data_AF-A0AA37GLN7-F1
#
_entry.id   AF-A0AA37GLN7-F1
#
_cell.length_a   1.000
_cell.length_b   1.000
_cell.length_c   1.000
_cell.angle_alpha   90.00
_cell.angle_beta   90.00
_cell.angle_gamma   90.00
#
_symmetry.space_group_name_H-M   'P 1'
#
loop_
_entity.id
_entity.type
_entity.pdbx_description
1 polymer ?
#
loop_
_entity_poly.entity_id
_entity_poly.type
_entity_poly.pdbx_seq_one_letter_code
_entity_poly.pdbx_strand_id
1 'polypeptide(L)'
;MSTTANDVPKMTMLYRVESGKSEESMYGITLAKAMQFPKRFLEVAEQVAISLCQRRERNKQGSEARKMLSRRKLILNLHEHLRQVSQSEMDDSSMRSYLIRLREEFILRMETIENGGNEGTVDDSEAGPDDEDEIFDNDNIFDLVDVESLQSS
;
A
#
# COMPACT_ATOMS: atom_id res chain seq x y z
N MET A 1 21.36 19.74 -9.49
CA MET A 1 22.39 19.71 -8.42
C MET A 1 23.48 20.71 -8.76
N SER A 2 23.82 21.62 -7.85
CA SER A 2 24.90 22.59 -8.02
C SER A 2 26.01 22.26 -7.02
N THR A 3 27.13 21.75 -7.52
CA THR A 3 28.32 21.45 -6.72
C THR A 3 29.14 22.73 -6.55
N THR A 4 29.47 23.07 -5.31
CA THR A 4 30.39 24.19 -5.04
C THR A 4 31.84 23.78 -5.34
N ALA A 5 32.76 24.74 -5.50
CA ALA A 5 34.15 24.53 -5.92
C ALA A 5 34.99 23.55 -5.04
N ASN A 6 34.45 23.07 -3.91
CA ASN A 6 35.08 22.12 -2.98
C ASN A 6 34.43 20.73 -2.96
N ASP A 7 33.62 20.36 -3.97
CA ASP A 7 32.93 19.06 -4.05
C ASP A 7 31.98 18.76 -2.87
N VAL A 8 31.49 19.81 -2.20
CA VAL A 8 30.48 19.67 -1.14
C VAL A 8 29.09 19.79 -1.77
N PRO A 9 28.23 18.75 -1.66
CA PRO A 9 26.88 18.81 -2.19
C PRO A 9 26.07 19.85 -1.40
N LYS A 10 25.45 20.80 -2.11
CA LYS A 10 24.65 21.87 -1.52
C LYS A 10 23.16 21.63 -1.79
N MET A 11 22.38 21.47 -0.72
CA MET A 11 20.91 21.43 -0.76
C MET A 11 20.34 22.82 -0.49
N THR A 12 19.39 23.29 -1.30
CA THR A 12 18.71 24.58 -1.09
C THR A 12 17.20 24.33 -0.97
N MET A 13 16.62 24.68 0.18
CA MET A 13 15.18 24.57 0.41
C MET A 13 14.46 25.73 -0.28
N LEU A 14 13.43 25.43 -1.09
CA LEU A 14 12.63 26.43 -1.81
C LEU A 14 11.50 27.03 -0.96
N TYR A 15 11.28 26.52 0.26
CA TYR A 15 10.26 26.97 1.23
C TYR A 15 8.87 27.26 0.62
N ARG A 16 8.47 26.46 -0.37
CA ARG A 16 7.18 26.56 -1.05
C ARG A 16 6.39 25.29 -0.85
N VAL A 17 5.09 25.44 -0.60
CA VAL A 17 4.16 24.31 -0.50
C VAL A 17 3.64 24.01 -1.89
N GLU A 18 3.91 22.81 -2.40
CA GLU A 18 3.32 22.29 -3.62
C GLU A 18 2.33 21.19 -3.27
N SER A 19 1.21 21.14 -4.00
CA SER A 19 0.27 20.03 -3.88
C SER A 19 0.78 18.84 -4.68
N GLY A 20 1.05 17.73 -3.98
CA GLY A 20 1.51 16.50 -4.60
C GLY A 20 2.63 15.85 -3.81
N LYS A 21 2.99 14.63 -4.24
CA LYS A 21 4.16 13.94 -3.70
C LYS A 21 5.41 14.52 -4.35
N SER A 22 6.40 14.91 -3.55
CA SER A 22 7.70 15.34 -4.08
C SER A 22 8.34 14.21 -4.91
N GLU A 23 8.83 14.56 -6.10
CA GLU A 23 9.54 13.63 -6.99
C GLU A 23 10.92 13.24 -6.45
N GLU A 24 11.49 14.06 -5.58
CA GLU A 24 12.85 13.88 -5.12
C GLU A 24 12.88 12.88 -3.95
N SER A 25 13.51 11.75 -4.23
CA SER A 25 13.65 10.65 -3.28
C SER A 25 14.95 10.79 -2.48
N MET A 26 14.88 10.42 -1.20
CA MET A 26 16.05 10.26 -0.31
C MET A 26 16.78 11.55 0.14
N TYR A 27 16.04 12.60 0.48
CA TYR A 27 16.58 13.85 1.07
C TYR A 27 17.51 13.66 2.28
N GLY A 28 17.24 12.67 3.13
CA GLY A 28 18.09 12.39 4.30
C GLY A 28 19.51 12.00 3.92
N ILE A 29 19.68 11.21 2.85
CA ILE A 29 21.01 10.79 2.38
C ILE A 29 21.71 11.95 1.69
N THR A 30 21.01 12.74 0.89
CA THR A 30 21.62 13.89 0.22
C THR A 30 22.06 14.96 1.22
N LEU A 31 21.30 15.15 2.30
CA LEU A 31 21.71 15.99 3.43
C LEU A 31 22.90 15.39 4.18
N ALA A 32 22.89 14.08 4.44
CA ALA A 32 24.02 13.41 5.09
C ALA A 32 25.30 13.51 4.25
N LYS A 33 25.22 13.47 2.91
CA LYS A 33 26.37 13.70 2.02
C LYS A 33 26.94 15.12 2.13
N ALA A 34 26.11 16.11 2.48
CA ALA A 34 26.55 17.48 2.74
C ALA A 34 27.18 17.64 4.14
N MET A 35 26.85 16.72 5.06
CA MET A 35 27.48 16.60 6.37
C MET A 35 28.80 15.81 6.24
N GLN A 36 29.76 16.09 7.10
CA GLN A 36 31.10 15.46 7.08
C GLN A 36 31.07 14.05 7.69
N PHE A 37 30.17 13.18 7.23
CA PHE A 37 30.10 11.78 7.68
C PHE A 37 31.17 10.90 7.00
N PRO A 38 31.63 9.83 7.68
CA PRO A 38 32.55 8.86 7.06
C PRO A 38 31.95 8.22 5.81
N LYS A 39 32.74 8.09 4.74
CA LYS A 39 32.29 7.53 3.46
C LYS A 39 31.67 6.13 3.58
N ARG A 40 32.27 5.29 4.44
CA ARG A 40 31.75 3.94 4.76
C ARG A 40 30.33 3.96 5.33
N PHE A 41 30.00 4.97 6.13
CA PHE A 41 28.66 5.10 6.71
C PHE A 41 27.63 5.51 5.65
N LEU A 42 28.01 6.46 4.78
CA LEU A 42 27.16 6.91 3.67
C LEU A 42 26.87 5.78 2.67
N GLU A 43 27.87 4.94 2.35
CA GLU A 43 27.72 3.78 1.47
C GLU A 43 26.65 2.79 1.98
N VAL A 44 26.75 2.41 3.27
CA VAL A 44 25.79 1.47 3.89
C VAL A 44 24.39 2.08 3.97
N ALA A 45 24.29 3.33 4.39
CA ALA A 45 23.00 4.03 4.48
C ALA A 45 22.31 4.14 3.11
N GLU A 46 23.07 4.43 2.05
CA GLU A 46 22.57 4.47 0.67
C GLU A 46 22.08 3.10 0.21
N GLN A 47 22.83 2.03 0.49
CA GLN A 47 22.42 0.67 0.16
C GLN A 47 21.11 0.27 0.84
N VAL A 48 20.95 0.58 2.13
CA VAL A 48 19.73 0.28 2.90
C VAL A 48 18.53 1.11 2.41
N ALA A 49 18.73 2.39 2.08
CA ALA A 49 17.62 3.20 1.55
C ALA A 49 17.15 2.70 0.18
N ILE A 50 18.07 2.27 -0.68
CA ILE A 50 17.74 1.68 -1.98
C ILE A 50 16.96 0.38 -1.78
N SER A 51 17.41 -0.52 -0.90
CA SER A 51 16.71 -1.80 -0.65
C SER A 51 15.30 -1.57 -0.11
N LEU A 52 15.14 -0.64 0.83
CA LEU A 52 13.83 -0.30 1.39
C LEU A 52 12.89 0.33 0.35
N CYS A 53 13.43 1.18 -0.53
CA CYS A 53 12.67 1.76 -1.63
C CYS A 53 12.18 0.70 -2.62
N GLN A 54 13.06 -0.22 -3.01
CA GLN A 54 12.71 -1.35 -3.88
C GLN A 54 11.66 -2.26 -3.24
N ARG A 55 11.79 -2.57 -1.95
CA ARG A 55 10.81 -3.39 -1.23
C ARG A 55 9.44 -2.71 -1.19
N ARG A 56 9.40 -1.41 -0.89
CA ARG A 56 8.14 -0.63 -0.91
C ARG A 56 7.50 -0.64 -2.29
N GLU A 57 8.28 -0.46 -3.35
CA GLU A 57 7.77 -0.45 -4.72
C GLU A 57 7.23 -1.83 -5.12
N ARG A 58 7.94 -2.92 -4.79
CA ARG A 58 7.44 -4.29 -4.99
C ARG A 58 6.15 -4.56 -4.23
N ASN A 59 6.07 -4.15 -2.96
CA ASN A 59 4.87 -4.33 -2.14
C ASN A 59 3.69 -3.52 -2.69
N LYS A 60 3.94 -2.30 -3.19
CA LYS A 60 2.92 -1.48 -3.85
C LYS A 60 2.40 -2.14 -5.13
N GLN A 61 3.30 -2.62 -5.98
CA GLN A 61 2.93 -3.33 -7.21
C GLN A 61 2.17 -4.63 -6.92
N GLY A 62 2.62 -5.39 -5.91
CA GLY A 62 1.93 -6.58 -5.43
C GLY A 62 0.53 -6.29 -4.89
N SER A 63 0.36 -5.20 -4.13
CA SER A 63 -0.93 -4.76 -3.61
C SER A 63 -1.91 -4.39 -4.72
N GLU A 64 -1.47 -3.61 -5.72
CA GLU A 64 -2.30 -3.25 -6.88
C GLU A 64 -2.70 -4.48 -7.71
N ALA A 65 -1.75 -5.38 -7.97
CA ALA A 65 -2.02 -6.63 -8.67
C ALA A 65 -3.01 -7.52 -7.90
N ARG A 66 -2.86 -7.61 -6.58
CA ARG A 66 -3.75 -8.38 -5.69
C ARG A 66 -5.15 -7.77 -5.64
N LYS A 67 -5.26 -6.44 -5.54
CA LYS A 67 -6.55 -5.72 -5.64
C LYS A 67 -7.25 -6.05 -6.96
N MET A 68 -6.52 -5.99 -8.08
CA MET A 68 -7.09 -6.31 -9.39
C MET A 68 -7.59 -7.76 -9.47
N LEU A 69 -6.82 -8.72 -8.93
CA LEU A 69 -7.21 -10.12 -8.89
C LEU A 69 -8.47 -10.33 -8.04
N SER A 70 -8.51 -9.74 -6.84
CA SER A 70 -9.67 -9.81 -5.94
C SER A 70 -10.93 -9.23 -6.58
N ARG A 71 -10.83 -8.10 -7.30
CA ARG A 71 -11.95 -7.52 -8.06
C ARG A 71 -12.49 -8.49 -9.10
N ARG A 72 -11.60 -9.10 -9.91
CA ARG A 72 -11.99 -10.06 -10.95
C ARG A 72 -12.66 -11.30 -10.34
N LYS A 73 -12.13 -11.82 -9.23
CA LYS A 73 -12.71 -12.95 -8.49
C LYS A 73 -14.12 -12.63 -7.98
N LEU A 74 -14.33 -11.43 -7.41
CA LEU A 74 -15.65 -11.03 -6.90
C LEU A 74 -16.69 -10.92 -8.03
N ILE A 75 -16.31 -10.36 -9.19
CA ILE A 75 -17.19 -10.27 -10.37
C ILE A 75 -17.54 -11.67 -10.90
N LEU A 76 -16.57 -12.57 -10.96
CA LEU A 76 -16.81 -13.95 -11.41
C LEU A 76 -17.79 -14.68 -10.49
N ASN A 77 -17.60 -14.55 -9.18
CA ASN A 77 -18.49 -15.13 -8.18
C ASN A 77 -19.93 -14.57 -8.30
N LEU A 78 -20.07 -13.26 -8.51
CA LEU A 78 -21.38 -12.65 -8.77
C LEU A 78 -22.05 -13.26 -10.00
N HIS A 79 -21.31 -13.40 -11.11
CA HIS A 79 -21.83 -13.99 -12.33
C HIS A 79 -22.27 -15.46 -12.13
N GLU A 80 -21.50 -16.25 -11.38
CA GLU A 80 -21.87 -17.63 -11.03
C GLU A 80 -23.14 -17.69 -10.19
N HIS A 81 -23.27 -16.85 -9.16
CA HIS A 81 -24.49 -16.78 -8.35
C HIS A 81 -25.70 -16.38 -9.18
N LEU A 82 -25.56 -15.40 -10.07
CA LEU A 82 -26.66 -15.00 -10.98
C LEU A 82 -27.04 -16.14 -11.94
N ARG A 83 -26.05 -16.87 -12.47
CA ARG A 83 -26.31 -18.04 -13.31
C ARG A 83 -27.05 -19.13 -12.54
N GLN A 84 -26.63 -19.41 -11.32
CA GLN A 84 -27.27 -20.41 -10.46
C GLN A 84 -28.72 -20.04 -10.14
N VAL A 85 -28.99 -18.77 -9.82
CA VAL A 85 -30.36 -18.27 -9.59
C VAL A 85 -31.21 -18.39 -10.84
N SER A 86 -30.67 -18.05 -12.02
CA SER A 86 -31.39 -18.18 -13.30
C SER A 86 -31.73 -19.62 -13.68
N GLN A 87 -30.93 -20.58 -13.21
CA GLN A 87 -31.14 -22.01 -13.43
C GLN A 87 -32.01 -22.66 -12.35
N SER A 88 -32.26 -21.96 -11.24
CA SER A 88 -33.08 -22.47 -10.15
C SER A 88 -34.55 -22.11 -10.36
N GLU A 89 -35.44 -23.07 -10.12
CA GLU A 89 -36.89 -22.83 -10.08
C GLU A 89 -37.28 -22.27 -8.70
N MET A 90 -36.89 -21.03 -8.41
CA MET A 90 -37.30 -20.31 -7.20
C MET A 90 -38.53 -19.44 -7.46
N ASP A 91 -39.36 -19.25 -6.42
CA ASP A 91 -40.49 -18.31 -6.46
C ASP A 91 -40.01 -16.85 -6.64
N ASP A 92 -40.75 -16.07 -7.43
CA ASP A 92 -40.41 -14.69 -7.81
C ASP A 92 -40.17 -13.78 -6.60
N SER A 93 -40.90 -13.98 -5.49
CA SER A 93 -40.76 -13.18 -4.27
C SER A 93 -39.45 -13.48 -3.53
N SER A 94 -39.05 -14.75 -3.51
CA SER A 94 -37.82 -15.24 -2.88
C SER A 94 -36.60 -14.87 -3.71
N MET A 95 -36.72 -14.95 -5.05
CA MET A 95 -35.68 -14.55 -5.99
C MET A 95 -35.33 -13.06 -5.83
N ARG A 96 -36.33 -12.18 -5.75
CA ARG A 96 -36.10 -10.74 -5.56
C ARG A 96 -35.41 -10.44 -4.23
N SER A 97 -35.86 -11.07 -3.15
CA SER A 97 -35.27 -10.89 -1.82
C SER A 97 -33.82 -11.36 -1.77
N TYR A 98 -33.50 -12.46 -2.46
CA TYR A 98 -32.13 -12.98 -2.59
C TYR A 98 -31.22 -12.03 -3.37
N LEU A 99 -31.70 -11.51 -4.51
CA LEU A 99 -30.92 -10.58 -5.35
C LEU A 99 -30.58 -9.27 -4.63
N ILE A 100 -31.49 -8.76 -3.80
CA ILE A 100 -31.24 -7.54 -3.00
C ILE A 100 -30.08 -7.78 -2.03
N ARG A 101 -30.10 -8.91 -1.30
CA ARG A 101 -29.02 -9.28 -0.36
C ARG A 101 -27.69 -9.48 -1.07
N LEU A 102 -27.70 -10.18 -2.21
CA LEU A 102 -26.49 -10.43 -3.00
C LEU A 102 -25.86 -9.12 -3.49
N ARG A 103 -26.68 -8.15 -3.90
CA ARG A 103 -26.19 -6.82 -4.28
C ARG A 103 -25.57 -6.07 -3.11
N GLU A 104 -26.20 -6.07 -1.95
CA GLU A 104 -25.68 -5.40 -0.74
C GLU A 104 -24.34 -6.01 -0.31
N GLU A 105 -24.23 -7.34 -0.28
CA GLU A 105 -22.99 -8.04 0.02
C GLU A 105 -21.88 -7.73 -1.00
N PHE A 106 -22.23 -7.64 -2.29
CA PHE A 106 -21.28 -7.26 -3.33
C PHE A 106 -20.74 -5.84 -3.14
N ILE A 107 -21.60 -4.88 -2.81
CA ILE A 107 -21.21 -3.48 -2.58
C ILE A 107 -20.23 -3.41 -1.40
N LEU A 108 -20.57 -4.06 -0.28
CA LEU A 108 -19.71 -4.10 0.91
C LEU A 108 -18.34 -4.72 0.59
N ARG A 109 -18.30 -5.86 -0.11
CA ARG A 109 -17.05 -6.54 -0.47
C ARG A 109 -16.22 -5.75 -1.49
N MET A 110 -16.86 -5.01 -2.39
CA MET A 110 -16.15 -4.17 -3.35
C MET A 110 -15.50 -2.99 -2.62
N GLU A 111 -16.23 -2.33 -1.72
CA GLU A 111 -15.73 -1.21 -0.92
C GLU A 111 -14.54 -1.62 -0.04
N THR A 112 -14.60 -2.79 0.61
CA THR A 112 -13.47 -3.28 1.42
C THR A 112 -12.22 -3.54 0.57
N ILE A 113 -12.36 -4.07 -0.65
CA ILE A 113 -11.23 -4.28 -1.58
C ILE A 113 -10.64 -2.95 -2.08
N GLU A 114 -11.48 -1.93 -2.32
CA GLU A 114 -11.02 -0.61 -2.77
C GLU A 114 -10.29 0.16 -1.67
N ASN A 115 -10.82 0.13 -0.44
CA ASN A 115 -10.23 0.79 0.72
C ASN A 115 -8.98 0.10 1.26
N GLY A 116 -8.53 -1.00 0.65
CA GLY A 116 -7.34 -1.72 1.08
C GLY A 116 -7.55 -2.54 2.35
N GLY A 117 -8.81 -2.89 2.66
CA GLY A 117 -9.16 -3.79 3.74
C GLY A 117 -8.53 -5.16 3.49
N ASN A 118 -7.39 -5.40 4.14
CA ASN A 118 -6.77 -6.70 4.26
C ASN A 118 -7.59 -7.55 5.23
N GLU A 119 -8.79 -7.95 4.82
CA GLU A 119 -9.45 -9.07 5.49
C GLU A 119 -8.87 -10.35 4.92
N GLY A 120 -8.00 -10.97 5.72
CA GLY A 120 -7.49 -12.31 5.49
C GLY A 120 -8.65 -13.26 5.21
N THR A 121 -8.73 -13.72 3.97
CA THR A 121 -9.46 -14.95 3.64
C THR A 121 -8.43 -16.06 3.61
N VAL A 122 -8.52 -16.90 4.64
CA VAL A 122 -7.85 -18.20 4.74
C VAL A 122 -8.42 -19.13 3.65
N ASP A 123 -7.53 -19.96 3.09
CA ASP A 123 -7.76 -21.17 2.25
C ASP A 123 -8.03 -20.96 0.74
N ASP A 124 -7.44 -21.68 -0.22
CA ASP A 124 -6.61 -22.90 -0.25
C ASP A 124 -5.78 -22.87 -1.56
N SER A 125 -4.45 -22.94 -1.47
CA SER A 125 -3.54 -23.39 -2.55
C SER A 125 -2.14 -23.58 -1.96
N GLU A 126 -1.85 -24.82 -1.59
CA GLU A 126 -0.50 -25.37 -1.36
C GLU A 126 0.50 -24.93 -2.45
N ALA A 127 1.44 -24.06 -2.07
CA ALA A 127 2.75 -23.92 -2.68
C ALA A 127 3.68 -23.17 -1.71
N GLY A 128 4.50 -23.91 -0.95
CA GLY A 128 5.64 -23.35 -0.23
C GLY A 128 6.60 -22.61 -1.19
N PRO A 129 7.32 -21.60 -0.69
CA PRO A 129 8.55 -21.91 0.04
C PRO A 129 8.71 -21.14 1.36
N ASP A 130 9.47 -21.76 2.27
CA ASP A 130 10.09 -21.15 3.45
C ASP A 130 10.69 -19.79 3.14
N ASP A 131 10.26 -18.76 3.86
CA ASP A 131 11.09 -17.64 4.31
C ASP A 131 10.37 -17.05 5.53
N GLU A 132 10.82 -17.45 6.73
CA GLU A 132 10.46 -16.80 7.98
C GLU A 132 11.09 -15.40 8.03
N ASP A 133 10.46 -14.44 7.38
CA ASP A 133 10.71 -13.02 7.63
C ASP A 133 9.60 -12.50 8.55
N GLU A 134 10.00 -12.23 9.79
CA GLU A 134 9.12 -11.79 10.87
C GLU A 134 8.16 -10.67 10.45
N ILE A 135 6.91 -10.86 10.85
CA ILE A 135 5.81 -9.91 10.82
C ILE A 135 6.18 -8.74 11.73
N PHE A 136 6.92 -7.77 11.21
CA PHE A 136 6.87 -6.39 11.68
C PHE A 136 5.85 -5.63 10.84
N ASP A 137 4.57 -6.02 10.97
CA ASP A 137 3.46 -5.13 10.64
C ASP A 137 3.39 -4.05 11.75
N ASN A 138 4.33 -3.11 11.72
CA ASN A 138 4.27 -1.92 12.56
C ASN A 138 4.54 -0.65 11.73
N ASP A 139 3.85 -0.54 10.59
CA ASP A 139 3.81 0.69 9.80
C ASP A 139 2.81 1.72 10.38
N ASN A 140 2.08 1.38 11.46
CA ASN A 140 1.08 2.27 12.08
C ASN A 140 1.57 3.03 13.33
N ILE A 141 2.83 2.89 13.75
CA ILE A 141 3.30 3.57 14.97
C ILE A 141 3.58 5.07 14.77
N PHE A 142 3.76 5.53 13.53
CA PHE A 142 4.11 6.93 13.24
C PHE A 142 2.93 7.80 12.80
N ASP A 143 1.77 7.24 12.49
CA ASP A 143 0.58 8.02 12.07
C ASP A 143 -0.36 8.39 13.24
N LEU A 144 -0.05 7.99 14.47
CA LEU A 144 -0.83 8.32 15.68
C LEU A 144 -0.20 9.44 16.52
N VAL A 145 0.36 10.46 15.87
CA VAL A 145 0.66 11.73 16.55
C VAL A 145 -0.43 12.73 16.21
N ASP A 146 -1.37 12.87 17.12
CA ASP A 146 -2.41 13.89 17.06
C ASP A 146 -1.75 15.26 17.21
N VAL A 147 -1.54 15.95 16.08
CA VAL A 147 -0.84 17.25 15.97
C VAL A 147 -1.53 18.34 16.83
N GLU A 148 -2.78 18.12 17.23
CA GLU A 148 -3.57 19.06 18.03
C GLU A 148 -3.09 19.18 19.50
N SER A 149 -2.32 18.22 20.02
CA SER A 149 -1.78 18.30 21.40
C SER A 149 -0.61 19.27 21.59
N LEU A 150 -0.03 19.82 20.51
CA LEU A 150 1.14 20.71 20.60
C LEU A 150 0.80 22.20 20.74
N GLN A 151 -0.49 22.58 20.78
CA GLN A 151 -0.91 23.97 20.94
C GLN A 151 -1.26 24.37 22.39
N SER A 152 -1.06 23.47 23.37
CA SER A 152 -1.27 23.80 24.80
C SER A 152 0.00 23.56 25.62
N SER A 153 0.96 24.49 25.51
CA SER A 153 1.97 24.79 26.54
C SER A 153 2.52 26.20 26.31
#